data_AF-A0A9P6ST33-F1
#
_entry.id   AF-A0A9P6ST33-F1
#
_cell.length_a   1.000
_cell.length_b   1.000
_cell.length_c   1.000
_cell.angle_alpha   90.00
_cell.angle_beta   90.00
_cell.angle_gamma   90.00
#
_symmetry.space_group_name_H-M   'P 1'
#
loop_
_entity.id
_entity.type
_entity.pdbx_description
1 polymer ?
#
loop_
_entity_poly.entity_id
_entity_poly.type
_entity_poly.pdbx_seq_one_letter_code
_entity_poly.pdbx_strand_id
1 'polypeptide(L)'
;MGIATVGFASIISKEPVVGDSEPTPDEAAKAAKGVLGIFLVLFAQIFTATQFVVEEKFLSGYQVAPLRAVGYEGLFGTVSVVVGMVAIHLAFGLADPGSVFDQRVGWEQFKATRDVWMPAILMLFSISSYNFFGISVTKTIHATSRSTIDSCRTLFIWGISIYLGWEAFLPLQVLGFIMLVYGTFVFNGVINPHVFAPQKSIHSGENQPLLN
;
A
#
# COMPACT_ATOMS: atom_id res chain seq x y z
N MET A 1 4.53 -1.26 8.51
CA MET A 1 4.97 -0.81 9.84
C MET A 1 5.27 0.69 9.90
N GLY A 2 6.07 1.26 8.99
CA GLY A 2 6.35 2.72 8.98
C GLY A 2 5.11 3.62 8.74
N ILE A 3 4.16 3.19 7.91
CA ILE A 3 2.94 3.99 7.64
C ILE A 3 2.05 4.11 8.90
N ALA A 4 2.00 3.06 9.73
CA ALA A 4 1.23 3.07 10.97
C ALA A 4 1.88 3.94 12.06
N THR A 5 3.22 3.92 12.19
CA THR A 5 3.92 4.80 13.13
C THR A 5 3.83 6.26 12.72
N VAL A 6 3.86 6.56 11.42
CA VAL A 6 3.65 7.91 10.87
C VAL A 6 2.21 8.38 11.04
N GLY A 7 1.22 7.51 10.82
CA GLY A 7 -0.18 7.79 11.10
C GLY A 7 -0.44 8.07 12.58
N PHE A 8 0.17 7.28 13.47
CA PHE A 8 0.08 7.46 14.93
C PHE A 8 0.75 8.77 15.37
N ALA A 9 1.89 9.15 14.76
CA ALA A 9 2.58 10.41 15.02
C ALA A 9 1.75 11.66 14.66
N SER A 10 0.97 11.58 13.58
CA SER A 10 0.08 12.67 13.14
C SER A 10 -1.11 12.86 14.10
N ILE A 11 -1.59 11.78 14.72
CA ILE A 11 -2.62 11.84 15.78
C ILE A 11 -2.05 12.45 17.07
N ILE A 12 -0.82 12.08 17.45
CA ILE A 12 -0.17 12.56 18.69
C ILE A 12 0.30 14.01 18.59
N SER A 13 0.73 14.47 17.41
CA SER A 13 1.32 15.81 17.27
C SER A 13 0.27 16.93 17.24
N LYS A 14 -1.02 16.58 17.17
CA LYS A 14 -2.11 17.52 17.32
C LYS A 14 -2.47 17.65 18.80
N GLU A 15 -1.54 18.26 19.56
CA GLU A 15 -1.73 19.28 20.61
C GLU A 15 -0.56 19.33 21.60
N PRO A 16 -0.15 20.55 21.99
CA PRO A 16 -0.33 20.93 23.38
C PRO A 16 -1.13 22.23 23.45
N VAL A 17 -2.46 22.14 23.55
CA VAL A 17 -3.22 23.21 24.18
C VAL A 17 -2.97 23.08 25.68
N VAL A 18 -2.17 24.01 26.19
CA VAL A 18 -1.96 24.19 27.63
C VAL A 18 -3.30 24.57 28.26
N GLY A 19 -3.95 23.60 28.89
CA GLY A 19 -5.16 23.80 29.70
C GLY A 19 -5.80 22.47 30.08
N ASP A 20 -6.06 22.25 31.37
CA ASP A 20 -6.79 21.10 31.93
C ASP A 20 -8.28 21.10 31.49
N SER A 21 -8.55 21.01 30.20
CA SER A 21 -9.89 20.82 29.65
C SER A 21 -10.05 19.37 29.20
N GLU A 22 -11.07 18.68 29.72
CA GLU A 22 -11.46 17.35 29.22
C GLU A 22 -11.63 17.40 27.69
N PRO A 23 -11.15 16.38 26.94
CA PRO A 23 -11.25 16.38 25.50
C PRO A 23 -12.72 16.47 25.09
N THR A 24 -13.04 17.39 24.19
CA THR A 24 -14.41 17.53 23.71
C THR A 24 -14.86 16.23 22.99
N PRO A 25 -16.16 15.88 23.01
CA PRO A 25 -16.66 14.69 22.31
C PRO A 25 -16.23 14.59 20.85
N ASP A 26 -16.07 15.74 20.18
CA ASP A 26 -15.63 15.84 18.79
C ASP A 26 -14.15 15.48 18.58
N GLU A 27 -13.27 15.82 19.53
CA GLU A 27 -11.85 15.46 19.50
C GLU A 27 -11.64 13.98 19.77
N ALA A 28 -12.34 13.43 20.76
CA ALA A 28 -12.34 12.00 21.04
C ALA A 28 -12.85 11.19 19.84
N ALA A 29 -13.93 11.64 19.18
CA ALA A 29 -14.46 11.01 17.97
C ALA A 29 -13.47 11.07 16.80
N LYS A 30 -12.74 12.19 16.65
CA LYS A 30 -11.72 12.35 15.60
C LYS A 30 -10.51 11.45 15.82
N ALA A 31 -10.03 11.36 17.06
CA ALA A 31 -8.96 10.45 17.44
C ALA A 31 -9.37 8.98 17.21
N ALA A 32 -10.58 8.61 17.62
CA ALA A 32 -11.13 7.26 17.39
C ALA A 32 -11.23 6.91 15.91
N LYS A 33 -11.71 7.85 15.05
CA LYS A 33 -11.72 7.68 13.60
C LYS A 33 -10.31 7.52 13.03
N GLY A 34 -9.34 8.28 13.52
CA GLY A 34 -7.93 8.16 13.14
C GLY A 34 -7.35 6.78 13.47
N VAL A 35 -7.55 6.30 14.70
CA VAL A 35 -7.11 4.97 15.15
C VAL A 35 -7.78 3.86 14.34
N LEU A 36 -9.09 3.98 14.08
CA LEU A 36 -9.83 3.05 13.23
C LEU A 36 -9.22 3.01 11.83
N GLY A 37 -8.91 4.17 11.24
CA GLY A 37 -8.23 4.26 9.95
C GLY A 37 -6.88 3.53 9.93
N ILE A 38 -6.06 3.72 10.96
CA ILE A 38 -4.77 3.03 11.10
C ILE A 38 -4.97 1.51 11.17
N PHE A 39 -5.95 1.05 11.96
CA PHE A 39 -6.26 -0.37 12.08
C PHE A 39 -6.71 -0.97 10.75
N LEU A 40 -7.61 -0.29 10.02
CA LEU A 40 -8.04 -0.73 8.69
C LEU A 40 -6.88 -0.81 7.69
N VAL A 41 -5.98 0.17 7.70
CA VAL A 41 -4.78 0.14 6.84
C VAL A 41 -3.90 -1.04 7.20
N LEU A 42 -3.60 -1.26 8.48
CA LEU A 42 -2.79 -2.40 8.92
C LEU A 42 -3.41 -3.74 8.51
N PHE A 43 -4.72 -3.88 8.65
CA PHE A 43 -5.45 -5.07 8.22
C PHE A 43 -5.35 -5.27 6.71
N ALA A 44 -5.57 -4.21 5.91
CA ALA A 44 -5.45 -4.26 4.45
C ALA A 44 -4.05 -4.70 4.00
N GLN A 45 -2.99 -4.27 4.69
CA GLN A 45 -1.62 -4.66 4.38
C GLN A 45 -1.39 -6.17 4.52
N ILE A 46 -2.10 -6.87 5.41
CA ILE A 46 -2.00 -8.33 5.53
C ILE A 46 -2.51 -9.02 4.26
N PHE A 47 -3.62 -8.53 3.68
CA PHE A 47 -4.13 -9.04 2.41
C PHE A 47 -3.15 -8.77 1.27
N THR A 48 -2.60 -7.56 1.18
CA THR A 48 -1.61 -7.21 0.16
C THR A 48 -0.35 -8.09 0.26
N ALA A 49 0.17 -8.30 1.47
CA ALA A 49 1.30 -9.20 1.69
C ALA A 49 0.97 -10.65 1.29
N THR A 50 -0.23 -11.13 1.64
CA THR A 50 -0.70 -12.46 1.24
C THR A 50 -0.82 -12.58 -0.27
N GLN A 51 -1.33 -11.55 -0.95
CA GLN A 51 -1.47 -11.50 -2.41
C GLN A 51 -0.10 -11.63 -3.07
N PHE A 52 0.93 -10.95 -2.57
CA PHE A 52 2.30 -11.09 -3.09
C PHE A 52 2.86 -12.50 -2.92
N VAL A 53 2.65 -13.14 -1.77
CA VAL A 53 3.13 -14.52 -1.53
C VAL A 53 2.41 -15.52 -2.45
N VAL A 54 1.10 -15.37 -2.62
CA VAL A 54 0.30 -16.22 -3.53
C VAL A 54 0.72 -16.02 -4.98
N GLU A 55 0.96 -14.77 -5.39
CA GLU A 55 1.43 -14.42 -6.74
C GLU A 55 2.81 -15.05 -7.01
N GLU A 56 3.75 -14.93 -6.06
CA GLU A 56 5.08 -15.55 -6.16
C GLU A 56 5.00 -17.08 -6.27
N LYS A 57 4.13 -17.72 -5.46
CA LYS A 57 3.92 -19.17 -5.54
C LYS A 57 3.32 -19.60 -6.88
N PHE A 58 2.40 -18.80 -7.44
CA PHE A 58 1.81 -19.09 -8.75
C PHE A 58 2.83 -18.91 -9.89
N LEU A 59 3.64 -17.85 -9.81
CA LEU A 59 4.68 -17.54 -10.80
C LEU A 59 5.86 -18.54 -10.77
N SER A 60 6.16 -19.16 -9.62
CA SER A 60 7.18 -20.21 -9.53
C SER A 60 6.69 -21.57 -10.04
N GLY A 61 5.39 -21.86 -9.91
CA GLY A 61 4.79 -23.13 -10.35
C GLY A 61 4.36 -23.17 -11.83
N TYR A 62 4.09 -22.02 -12.47
CA TYR A 62 3.60 -21.95 -13.84
C TYR A 62 4.39 -20.94 -14.70
N GLN A 63 4.76 -21.35 -15.92
CA GLN A 63 5.37 -20.48 -16.94
C GLN A 63 4.33 -19.53 -17.57
N VAL A 64 3.71 -18.66 -16.76
CA VAL A 64 2.79 -17.63 -17.27
C VAL A 64 3.58 -16.39 -17.67
N ALA A 65 3.30 -15.85 -18.86
CA ALA A 65 3.87 -14.59 -19.30
C ALA A 65 3.41 -13.45 -18.38
N PRO A 66 4.32 -12.58 -17.87
CA PRO A 66 3.99 -11.48 -16.95
C PRO A 66 2.81 -10.62 -17.43
N LEU A 67 2.80 -10.28 -18.72
CA LEU A 67 1.75 -9.46 -19.32
C LEU A 67 0.38 -10.11 -19.22
N ARG A 68 0.31 -11.44 -19.36
CA ARG A 68 -0.94 -12.19 -19.27
C ARG A 68 -1.44 -12.31 -17.83
N ALA A 69 -0.52 -12.45 -16.86
CA ALA A 69 -0.86 -12.47 -15.44
C ALA A 69 -1.45 -11.12 -14.99
N VAL A 70 -0.76 -10.00 -15.28
CA VAL A 70 -1.27 -8.65 -14.98
C VAL A 70 -2.60 -8.38 -15.68
N GLY A 71 -2.76 -8.84 -16.92
CA GLY A 71 -4.01 -8.69 -17.66
C GLY A 71 -5.20 -9.38 -17.00
N TYR A 72 -5.02 -10.61 -16.51
CA TYR A 72 -6.08 -11.31 -15.77
C TYR A 72 -6.37 -10.65 -14.43
N GLU A 73 -5.35 -10.23 -13.68
CA GLU A 73 -5.53 -9.52 -12.41
C GLU A 73 -6.31 -8.22 -12.59
N GLY A 74 -5.95 -7.41 -13.59
CA GLY A 74 -6.66 -6.18 -13.94
C GLY A 74 -8.11 -6.45 -14.36
N LEU A 75 -8.36 -7.52 -15.12
CA LEU A 75 -9.72 -7.90 -15.53
C LEU A 75 -10.57 -8.33 -14.32
N PHE A 76 -10.07 -9.23 -13.47
CA PHE A 76 -10.80 -9.66 -12.27
C PHE A 76 -11.01 -8.51 -11.29
N GLY A 77 -10.03 -7.61 -11.11
CA GLY A 77 -10.16 -6.41 -10.31
C GLY A 77 -11.20 -5.44 -10.86
N THR A 78 -11.23 -5.25 -12.18
CA THR A 78 -12.24 -4.39 -12.83
C THR A 78 -13.64 -4.96 -12.66
N VAL A 79 -13.81 -6.27 -12.90
CA VAL A 79 -15.09 -6.95 -12.74
C VAL A 79 -15.56 -6.88 -11.28
N SER A 80 -14.69 -7.15 -10.31
CA SER A 80 -15.06 -7.12 -8.89
C SER A 80 -15.48 -5.71 -8.42
N VAL A 81 -14.78 -4.66 -8.86
CA VAL A 81 -15.14 -3.27 -8.57
C VAL A 81 -16.47 -2.88 -9.21
N VAL A 82 -16.70 -3.23 -10.48
CA VAL A 82 -17.97 -2.94 -11.18
C VAL A 82 -19.14 -3.66 -10.50
N VAL A 83 -18.98 -4.94 -10.17
CA VAL A 83 -20.01 -5.71 -9.45
C VAL A 83 -20.26 -5.11 -8.07
N GLY A 84 -19.20 -4.75 -7.34
CA GLY A 84 -19.30 -4.12 -6.03
C GLY A 84 -20.03 -2.77 -6.08
N MET A 85 -19.70 -1.91 -7.06
CA MET A 85 -20.40 -0.64 -7.27
C MET A 85 -21.88 -0.84 -7.53
N VAL A 86 -22.25 -1.76 -8.42
CA VAL A 86 -23.66 -2.06 -8.72
C VAL A 86 -24.37 -2.59 -7.47
N ALA A 87 -23.75 -3.51 -6.73
CA ALA A 87 -24.34 -4.07 -5.52
C ALA A 87 -24.60 -2.99 -4.44
N ILE A 88 -23.63 -2.09 -4.22
CA ILE A 88 -23.76 -0.97 -3.27
C ILE A 88 -24.83 0.02 -3.74
N HIS A 89 -24.87 0.32 -5.04
CA HIS A 89 -25.89 1.21 -5.60
C HIS A 89 -27.31 0.63 -5.43
N LEU A 90 -27.48 -0.67 -5.62
CA LEU A 90 -28.77 -1.33 -5.38
C LEU A 90 -29.14 -1.38 -3.90
N ALA A 91 -28.17 -1.59 -3.01
CA ALA A 91 -28.42 -1.69 -1.57
C ALA A 91 -28.71 -0.34 -0.89
N PHE A 92 -27.94 0.70 -1.24
CA PHE A 92 -27.99 2.00 -0.56
C PHE A 92 -28.27 3.17 -1.49
N GLY A 93 -27.80 3.11 -2.74
CA GLY A 93 -27.96 4.20 -3.72
C GLY A 93 -29.38 4.40 -4.24
N LEU A 94 -30.21 3.35 -4.26
CA LEU A 94 -31.62 3.46 -4.64
C LEU A 94 -32.50 4.10 -3.56
N ALA A 95 -32.10 3.98 -2.29
CA ALA A 95 -32.87 4.50 -1.16
C ALA A 95 -32.69 6.03 -1.00
N ASP A 96 -31.61 6.59 -1.51
CA ASP A 96 -31.26 8.01 -1.36
C ASP A 96 -30.66 8.57 -2.69
N PRO A 97 -31.51 8.99 -3.65
CA PRO A 97 -31.07 9.52 -4.93
C PRO A 97 -30.20 10.78 -4.77
N GLY A 98 -29.00 10.77 -5.34
CA GLY A 98 -28.00 11.84 -5.15
C GLY A 98 -27.06 11.65 -3.95
N SER A 99 -27.18 10.55 -3.20
CA SER A 99 -26.21 10.16 -2.18
C SER A 99 -24.85 9.78 -2.80
N VAL A 100 -23.81 9.70 -1.96
CA VAL A 100 -22.44 9.30 -2.36
C VAL A 100 -22.39 7.89 -2.97
N PHE A 101 -23.43 7.07 -2.76
CA PHE A 101 -23.59 5.73 -3.32
C PHE A 101 -24.44 5.69 -4.59
N ASP A 102 -24.86 6.84 -5.12
CA ASP A 102 -25.57 6.94 -6.39
C ASP A 102 -24.58 6.89 -7.58
N GLN A 103 -24.57 5.73 -8.25
CA GLN A 103 -23.69 5.48 -9.38
C GLN A 103 -24.00 6.38 -10.58
N ARG A 104 -25.26 6.79 -10.79
CA ARG A 104 -25.64 7.62 -11.94
C ARG A 104 -25.05 9.01 -11.81
N VAL A 105 -25.24 9.62 -10.65
CA VAL A 105 -24.72 10.95 -10.33
C VAL A 105 -23.18 10.94 -10.33
N GLY A 106 -22.57 9.90 -9.74
CA GLY A 106 -21.11 9.75 -9.77
C GLY A 106 -20.54 9.65 -11.18
N TRP A 107 -21.20 8.95 -12.09
CA TRP A 107 -20.77 8.83 -13.49
C TRP A 107 -20.88 10.15 -14.27
N GLU A 108 -21.95 10.91 -14.02
CA GLU A 108 -22.13 12.23 -14.63
C GLU A 108 -21.08 13.22 -14.14
N GLN A 109 -20.82 13.26 -12.84
CA GLN A 109 -19.78 14.11 -12.24
C GLN A 109 -18.38 13.74 -12.74
N PHE A 110 -18.07 12.45 -12.85
CA PHE A 110 -16.79 11.99 -13.36
C PHE A 110 -16.52 12.48 -14.78
N LYS A 111 -17.52 12.40 -15.68
CA LYS A 111 -17.38 12.88 -17.06
C LYS A 111 -17.38 14.39 -17.17
N ALA A 112 -18.18 15.07 -16.34
CA ALA A 112 -18.32 16.53 -16.39
C ALA A 112 -17.04 17.25 -15.93
N THR A 113 -16.34 16.70 -14.92
CA THR A 113 -15.19 17.37 -14.30
C THR A 113 -13.88 16.93 -14.93
N ARG A 114 -13.28 17.82 -15.73
CA ARG A 114 -11.98 17.60 -16.38
C ARG A 114 -10.84 17.29 -15.42
N ASP A 115 -10.86 17.91 -14.25
CA ASP A 115 -9.83 17.73 -13.22
C ASP A 115 -9.91 16.36 -12.52
N VAL A 116 -10.97 15.58 -12.76
CA VAL A 116 -11.14 14.24 -12.20
C VAL A 116 -10.78 13.16 -13.23
N TRP A 117 -11.36 13.22 -14.43
CA TRP A 117 -11.15 12.14 -15.40
C TRP A 117 -9.75 12.15 -16.02
N MET A 118 -9.13 13.31 -16.23
CA MET A 118 -7.78 13.36 -16.82
C MET A 118 -6.74 12.72 -15.87
N PRO A 119 -6.65 13.10 -14.58
CA PRO A 119 -5.75 12.40 -13.66
C PRO A 119 -6.08 10.93 -13.50
N ALA A 120 -7.37 10.54 -13.50
CA ALA A 120 -7.76 9.14 -13.41
C ALA A 120 -7.21 8.29 -14.56
N ILE A 121 -7.28 8.79 -15.81
CA ILE A 121 -6.70 8.09 -16.96
C ILE A 121 -5.18 8.02 -16.86
N LEU A 122 -4.52 9.11 -16.48
CA LEU A 122 -3.06 9.13 -16.29
C LEU A 122 -2.62 8.15 -15.19
N MET A 123 -3.36 8.09 -14.09
CA MET A 123 -3.11 7.13 -13.01
C MET A 123 -3.32 5.69 -13.48
N LEU A 124 -4.34 5.41 -14.30
CA LEU A 124 -4.57 4.08 -14.86
C LEU A 124 -3.36 3.59 -15.66
N PHE A 125 -2.84 4.41 -16.57
CA PHE A 125 -1.65 4.07 -17.36
C PHE A 125 -0.40 3.91 -16.47
N SER A 126 -0.25 4.78 -15.47
CA SER A 126 0.88 4.73 -14.52
C SER A 126 0.86 3.45 -13.70
N ILE A 127 -0.28 3.09 -13.11
CA ILE A 127 -0.43 1.89 -12.27
C ILE A 127 -0.28 0.63 -13.12
N SER A 128 -0.89 0.59 -14.31
CA SER A 128 -0.74 -0.54 -15.23
C SER A 128 0.73 -0.77 -15.61
N SER A 129 1.47 0.31 -15.87
CA SER A 129 2.89 0.25 -16.18
C SER A 129 3.69 -0.22 -14.96
N TYR A 130 3.40 0.32 -13.76
CA TYR A 130 4.03 -0.09 -12.51
C TYR A 130 3.85 -1.59 -12.23
N ASN A 131 2.64 -2.13 -12.42
CA ASN A 131 2.36 -3.56 -12.24
C ASN A 131 3.10 -4.41 -13.28
N PHE A 132 3.10 -4.00 -14.55
CA PHE A 132 3.84 -4.71 -15.61
C PHE A 132 5.35 -4.75 -15.35
N PHE A 133 5.96 -3.61 -15.04
CA PHE A 133 7.38 -3.54 -14.69
C PHE A 133 7.67 -4.27 -13.38
N GLY A 134 6.76 -4.23 -12.41
CA GLY A 134 6.87 -4.95 -11.14
C GLY A 134 7.00 -6.47 -11.32
N ILE A 135 6.11 -7.10 -12.10
CA ILE A 135 6.21 -8.54 -12.39
C ILE A 135 7.43 -8.86 -13.28
N SER A 136 7.77 -7.97 -14.21
CA SER A 136 8.94 -8.15 -15.09
C SER A 136 10.27 -8.09 -14.31
N VAL A 137 10.37 -7.20 -13.32
CA VAL A 137 11.51 -7.12 -12.40
C VAL A 137 11.56 -8.33 -11.47
N THR A 138 10.42 -8.79 -10.92
CA THR A 138 10.39 -9.99 -10.06
C THR A 138 10.84 -11.26 -10.80
N LYS A 139 10.66 -11.34 -12.13
CA LYS A 139 11.20 -12.43 -12.96
C LYS A 139 12.72 -12.35 -13.21
N THR A 140 13.34 -11.19 -13.03
CA THR A 140 14.75 -10.96 -13.37
C THR A 140 15.64 -10.70 -12.15
N ILE A 141 15.09 -10.18 -11.06
CA ILE A 141 15.77 -9.86 -9.80
C ILE A 141 14.83 -10.24 -8.65
N HIS A 142 15.27 -11.13 -7.75
CA HIS A 142 14.48 -11.78 -6.69
C HIS A 142 13.61 -10.85 -5.81
N ALA A 143 12.67 -11.42 -5.04
CA ALA A 143 11.66 -10.75 -4.19
C ALA A 143 12.14 -9.53 -3.37
N THR A 144 13.42 -9.49 -3.01
CA THR A 144 14.19 -8.38 -2.43
C THR A 144 13.98 -7.03 -3.15
N SER A 145 13.90 -7.01 -4.48
CA SER A 145 13.72 -5.78 -5.25
C SER A 145 12.32 -5.19 -5.06
N ARG A 146 11.28 -6.02 -4.93
CA ARG A 146 9.89 -5.56 -4.78
C ARG A 146 9.68 -4.86 -3.43
N SER A 147 10.23 -5.40 -2.34
CA SER A 147 10.18 -4.75 -1.02
C SER A 147 10.94 -3.42 -0.99
N THR A 148 12.06 -3.32 -1.71
CA THR A 148 12.86 -2.09 -1.75
C THR A 148 12.16 -1.00 -2.56
N ILE A 149 11.53 -1.36 -3.69
CA ILE A 149 10.75 -0.44 -4.51
C ILE A 149 9.61 0.20 -3.71
N ASP A 150 8.91 -0.59 -2.88
CA ASP A 150 7.81 -0.08 -2.06
C ASP A 150 8.29 0.91 -0.98
N SER A 151 9.42 0.60 -0.34
CA SER A 151 10.09 1.50 0.60
C SER A 151 10.50 2.82 -0.07
N CYS A 152 11.13 2.75 -1.26
CA CYS A 152 11.54 3.93 -2.01
C CYS A 152 10.36 4.80 -2.45
N ARG A 153 9.25 4.19 -2.89
CA ARG A 153 8.03 4.92 -3.27
C ARG A 153 7.49 5.75 -2.13
N THR A 154 7.37 5.15 -0.94
CA THR A 154 6.83 5.83 0.25
C THR A 154 7.72 7.01 0.66
N LEU A 155 9.05 6.82 0.64
CA LEU A 155 10.03 7.88 0.92
C LEU A 155 9.97 9.02 -0.10
N PHE A 156 9.85 8.68 -1.38
CA PHE A 156 9.83 9.66 -2.47
C PHE A 156 8.59 10.55 -2.41
N ILE A 157 7.41 9.95 -2.22
CA ILE A 157 6.16 10.70 -2.06
C ILE A 157 6.25 11.64 -0.87
N TRP A 158 6.78 11.16 0.26
CA TRP A 158 6.96 11.99 1.44
C TRP A 158 7.92 13.17 1.22
N GLY A 159 9.07 12.92 0.58
CA GLY A 159 10.04 13.97 0.27
C GLY A 159 9.46 15.06 -0.63
N ILE A 160 8.69 14.69 -1.65
CA ILE A 160 7.98 15.64 -2.51
C ILE A 160 6.90 16.40 -1.73
N SER A 161 6.16 15.71 -0.85
CA SER A 161 5.11 16.34 -0.04
C SER A 161 5.66 17.45 0.87
N ILE A 162 6.85 17.25 1.45
CA ILE A 162 7.55 18.31 2.21
C ILE A 162 8.02 19.41 1.28
N TYR A 163 8.62 19.07 0.13
CA TYR A 163 9.12 20.05 -0.83
C TYR A 163 8.01 20.99 -1.34
N LEU A 164 6.80 20.46 -1.56
CA LEU A 164 5.62 21.22 -1.96
C LEU A 164 4.92 21.94 -0.78
N GLY A 165 5.38 21.71 0.46
CA GLY A 165 4.81 22.31 1.68
C GLY A 165 3.44 21.76 2.09
N TRP A 166 3.04 20.58 1.58
CA TRP A 166 1.76 19.95 1.93
C TRP A 166 1.78 19.24 3.28
N GLU A 167 2.97 18.90 3.77
CA GLU A 167 3.17 18.21 5.05
C GLU A 167 4.16 18.97 5.94
N ALA A 168 3.87 19.00 7.24
CA ALA A 168 4.76 19.58 8.23
C ALA A 168 5.87 18.59 8.60
N PHE A 169 7.08 19.10 8.82
CA PHE A 169 8.22 18.25 9.17
C PHE A 169 8.10 17.75 10.62
N LEU A 170 7.71 16.48 10.79
CA LEU A 170 7.66 15.82 12.09
C LEU A 170 8.90 14.93 12.29
N PRO A 171 9.72 15.16 13.34
CA PRO A 171 10.89 14.32 13.63
C PRO A 171 10.55 12.84 13.86
N LEU A 172 9.37 12.55 14.40
CA LEU A 172 8.90 11.20 14.66
C LEU A 172 8.64 10.41 13.35
N GLN A 173 8.27 11.11 12.28
CA GLN A 173 8.10 10.51 10.96
C GLN A 173 9.46 10.11 10.35
N VAL A 174 10.50 10.92 10.56
CA VAL A 174 11.87 10.59 10.17
C VAL A 174 12.36 9.32 10.85
N LEU A 175 12.07 9.16 12.15
CA LEU A 175 12.39 7.93 12.88
C LEU A 175 11.68 6.70 12.27
N GLY A 176 10.41 6.84 11.91
CA GLY A 176 9.65 5.79 11.22
C GLY A 176 10.27 5.41 9.87
N PHE A 177 10.78 6.38 9.12
CA PHE A 177 11.48 6.13 7.87
C PHE A 177 12.84 5.46 8.06
N ILE A 178 13.63 5.88 9.05
CA ILE A 178 14.90 5.23 9.39
C ILE A 178 14.67 3.76 9.76
N MET A 179 13.64 3.47 10.58
CA MET A 179 13.27 2.10 10.93
C MET A 179 12.87 1.29 9.70
N LEU A 180 12.15 1.89 8.74
CA LEU A 180 11.71 1.24 7.51
C LEU A 180 12.90 0.91 6.58
N VAL A 181 13.85 1.84 6.41
CA VAL A 181 15.09 1.61 5.65
C VAL A 181 15.92 0.53 6.31
N TYR A 182 16.10 0.60 7.64
CA TYR A 182 16.84 -0.40 8.41
C TYR A 182 16.21 -1.79 8.27
N GLY A 183 14.89 -1.91 8.44
CA GLY A 183 14.17 -3.16 8.27
C GLY A 183 14.31 -3.72 6.85
N THR A 184 14.30 -2.86 5.83
CA THR A 184 14.53 -3.26 4.43
C THR A 184 15.94 -3.82 4.24
N PHE A 185 16.97 -3.20 4.82
CA PHE A 185 18.35 -3.69 4.74
C PHE A 185 18.59 -4.99 5.50
N VAL A 186 17.97 -5.18 6.67
CA VAL A 186 18.01 -6.44 7.42
C VAL A 186 17.30 -7.56 6.64
N PHE A 187 16.10 -7.29 6.10
CA PHE A 187 15.37 -8.26 5.29
C PHE A 187 16.15 -8.67 4.02
N ASN A 188 16.83 -7.71 3.40
CA ASN A 188 17.65 -7.96 2.22
C ASN A 188 19.01 -8.63 2.54
N GLY A 189 19.31 -8.92 3.81
CA GLY A 189 20.57 -9.55 4.23
C GLY A 189 21.81 -8.66 4.04
N VAL A 190 21.62 -7.36 3.79
CA VAL A 190 22.72 -6.38 3.68
C VAL A 190 23.34 -6.13 5.06
N ILE A 191 22.52 -6.21 6.12
CA ILE A 191 22.93 -6.06 7.51
C ILE A 191 22.55 -7.35 8.25
N ASN A 192 23.54 -8.05 8.83
CA ASN A 192 23.28 -9.18 9.71
C ASN A 192 22.96 -8.67 11.13
N PRO A 193 21.74 -8.89 11.67
CA PRO A 193 21.42 -8.50 13.03
C PRO A 193 22.16 -9.43 14.00
N HIS A 194 23.22 -8.91 14.63
CA HIS A 194 24.06 -9.66 15.57
C HIS A 194 23.31 -10.17 16.84
N VAL A 195 22.06 -9.78 17.06
CA VAL A 195 21.35 -9.98 18.34
C VAL A 195 20.28 -11.08 18.30
N PHE A 196 19.76 -11.50 17.12
CA PHE A 196 18.60 -12.43 17.07
C PHE A 196 18.59 -13.46 15.92
N ALA A 197 19.73 -13.79 15.31
CA ALA A 197 19.76 -14.86 14.30
C ALA A 197 20.11 -16.22 14.95
N PRO A 198 19.22 -17.24 14.96
CA PRO A 198 19.69 -18.62 14.95
C PRO A 198 20.51 -18.82 13.68
N GLN A 199 21.69 -19.41 13.84
CA GLN A 199 22.68 -19.62 12.80
C GLN A 199 22.01 -20.31 11.60
N LYS A 200 21.99 -19.64 10.43
CA LYS A 200 21.54 -20.26 9.18
C LYS A 200 22.48 -21.43 8.92
N SER A 201 22.05 -22.65 9.24
CA SER A 201 22.81 -23.85 8.93
C SER A 201 22.91 -23.93 7.41
N ILE A 202 24.09 -23.66 6.90
CA ILE A 202 24.45 -23.92 5.52
C ILE A 202 24.37 -25.44 5.36
N HIS A 203 23.23 -25.97 4.91
CA HIS A 203 23.20 -27.34 4.43
C HIS A 203 24.05 -27.36 3.15
N SER A 204 25.26 -27.89 3.28
CA SER A 204 26.31 -27.99 2.24
C SER A 204 25.93 -28.86 1.03
N GLY A 205 24.64 -29.15 0.81
CA GLY A 205 24.17 -30.07 -0.22
C GLY A 205 23.33 -29.45 -1.34
N GLU A 206 22.80 -28.23 -1.20
CA GLU A 206 21.78 -27.71 -2.15
C GLU A 206 22.37 -27.10 -3.44
N ASN A 207 23.70 -26.96 -3.51
CA ASN A 207 24.41 -26.48 -4.70
C ASN A 207 25.24 -27.58 -5.39
N GLN A 208 25.00 -28.87 -5.09
CA GLN A 208 25.59 -29.92 -5.90
C GLN A 208 24.86 -29.98 -7.26
N PRO A 209 25.57 -29.91 -8.40
CA PRO A 209 24.94 -30.16 -9.69
C PRO A 209 24.39 -31.59 -9.69
N LEU A 210 23.09 -31.73 -10.02
CA LEU A 210 22.43 -33.00 -10.27
C LEU A 210 22.96 -33.61 -11.58
N LEU A 211 24.19 -34.10 -11.59
CA LEU A 211 24.72 -34.88 -12.69
C LEU A 211 25.32 -36.18 -12.17
N ASN A 212 24.53 -37.25 -12.32
CA ASN A 212 24.89 -38.37 -13.19
C ASN A 212 23.61 -38.94 -13.80
#